data_AF-A0A416NUH5-F1
#
_entry.id   AF-A0A416NUH5-F1
#
_cell.length_a   1.000
_cell.length_b   1.000
_cell.length_c   1.000
_cell.angle_alpha   90.00
_cell.angle_beta   90.00
_cell.angle_gamma   90.00
#
_symmetry.space_group_name_H-M   'P 1'
#
loop_
_entity.id
_entity.type
_entity.pdbx_description
1 polymer ?
#
loop_
_entity_poly.entity_id
_entity_poly.type
_entity_poly.pdbx_seq_one_letter_code
_entity_poly.pdbx_strand_id
1 'polypeptide(L)'
;MKNKTFACVMGLVLALSLTACGEEEVIVENTNEEVSVEVQTQEVTEAPTETVAETGTEAEGGPLLQVAVMEIPDLSGTEWNFAGGMIDGVEMEEEDLNATLETYGGTLQLVFGEDGAVTMVQGGGNAEGTYEYSDDNTAIKMTLDFGGTEVTYAGFLSEVGDTVTLIAMSDMNGYDGLYFVQ
;
A
#
# COMPACT_ATOMS: atom_id res chain seq x y z
N MET A 1 -35.63 -39.85 2.05
CA MET A 1 -36.12 -39.27 0.77
C MET A 1 -35.70 -37.80 0.80
N LYS A 2 -34.62 -37.40 0.11
CA LYS A 2 -34.63 -36.83 -1.26
C LYS A 2 -35.62 -35.66 -1.33
N ASN A 3 -35.29 -34.43 -1.67
CA ASN A 3 -34.16 -33.76 -2.34
C ASN A 3 -34.63 -32.29 -2.50
N LYS A 4 -33.75 -31.30 -2.73
CA LYS A 4 -33.71 -30.56 -4.00
C LYS A 4 -32.60 -29.49 -3.98
N THR A 5 -31.47 -29.81 -4.59
CA THR A 5 -30.58 -28.87 -5.29
C THR A 5 -31.25 -28.37 -6.55
N PHE A 6 -31.17 -27.08 -6.89
CA PHE A 6 -31.23 -26.53 -8.26
C PHE A 6 -30.95 -25.02 -8.16
N ALA A 7 -30.20 -24.33 -9.01
CA ALA A 7 -29.16 -24.64 -9.98
C ALA A 7 -28.65 -23.28 -10.50
N CYS A 8 -27.33 -23.20 -10.71
CA CYS A 8 -26.63 -22.10 -11.36
C CYS A 8 -27.12 -21.90 -12.81
N VAL A 9 -27.39 -20.67 -13.22
CA VAL A 9 -27.54 -20.29 -14.64
C VAL A 9 -26.67 -19.07 -14.90
N MET A 10 -25.46 -19.33 -15.38
CA MET A 10 -24.67 -18.39 -16.18
C MET A 10 -25.45 -18.11 -17.47
N GLY A 11 -25.89 -16.86 -17.63
CA GLY A 11 -26.49 -16.35 -18.85
C GLY A 11 -25.48 -15.51 -19.63
N LEU A 12 -24.94 -16.08 -20.70
CA LEU A 12 -24.08 -15.44 -21.69
C LEU A 12 -24.99 -14.98 -22.85
N VAL A 13 -25.05 -13.67 -23.14
CA VAL A 13 -25.68 -13.14 -24.36
C VAL A 13 -24.75 -12.14 -25.04
N LEU A 14 -24.54 -12.37 -26.33
CA LEU A 14 -23.66 -11.68 -27.27
C LEU A 14 -24.33 -10.48 -27.96
N ALA A 15 -23.51 -9.44 -28.17
CA ALA A 15 -23.37 -8.57 -29.35
C ALA A 15 -24.50 -7.58 -29.77
N LEU A 16 -24.13 -6.30 -29.96
CA LEU A 16 -24.05 -5.58 -31.26
C LEU A 16 -23.90 -4.05 -31.07
N SER A 17 -23.03 -3.47 -31.89
CA SER A 17 -22.58 -2.07 -31.96
C SER A 17 -23.59 -1.11 -32.60
N LEU A 18 -23.54 0.18 -32.21
CA LEU A 18 -24.16 1.30 -32.92
C LEU A 18 -23.24 2.54 -32.91
N THR A 19 -22.91 2.97 -34.12
CA THR A 19 -22.26 4.24 -34.50
C THR A 19 -23.18 5.43 -34.23
N ALA A 20 -22.63 6.54 -33.74
CA ALA A 20 -23.25 7.86 -33.85
C ALA A 20 -22.20 8.88 -34.31
N CYS A 21 -22.42 9.38 -35.53
CA CYS A 21 -21.71 10.46 -36.19
C CYS A 21 -22.40 11.79 -35.86
N GLY A 22 -21.64 12.88 -35.78
CA GLY A 22 -22.14 14.25 -35.65
C GLY A 22 -21.04 15.29 -35.86
N GLU A 23 -20.87 15.69 -37.12
CA GLU A 23 -20.27 16.93 -37.68
C GLU A 23 -20.72 18.23 -36.96
N GLU A 24 -20.04 19.39 -36.94
CA GLU A 24 -19.52 20.31 -38.01
C GLU A 24 -18.81 21.51 -37.29
N GLU A 25 -17.54 21.86 -37.57
CA GLU A 25 -16.93 22.93 -38.43
C GLU A 25 -16.85 24.38 -37.88
N VAL A 26 -15.67 25.01 -38.10
CA VAL A 26 -15.39 26.42 -38.52
C VAL A 26 -14.36 27.23 -37.69
N ILE A 27 -13.15 27.33 -38.29
CA ILE A 27 -12.21 28.47 -38.50
C ILE A 27 -12.08 29.59 -37.44
N VAL A 28 -10.84 29.94 -37.03
CA VAL A 28 -10.24 31.30 -37.17
C VAL A 28 -8.70 31.20 -37.17
N GLU A 29 -8.09 31.70 -38.24
CA GLU A 29 -6.66 32.02 -38.36
C GLU A 29 -6.29 33.22 -37.48
N ASN A 30 -5.11 33.22 -36.83
CA ASN A 30 -4.38 34.46 -36.60
C ASN A 30 -2.87 34.20 -36.45
N THR A 31 -2.16 34.60 -37.50
CA THR A 31 -0.82 35.17 -37.51
C THR A 31 -0.42 35.84 -36.20
N ASN A 32 0.76 35.53 -35.67
CA ASN A 32 1.64 36.60 -35.20
C ASN A 32 3.11 36.23 -35.36
N GLU A 33 3.79 37.25 -35.84
CA GLU A 33 5.15 37.38 -36.31
C GLU A 33 6.14 37.51 -35.13
N GLU A 34 7.42 37.40 -35.47
CA GLU A 34 8.62 37.50 -34.64
C GLU A 34 8.62 38.58 -33.54
N VAL A 35 9.25 38.29 -32.38
CA VAL A 35 10.04 39.29 -31.62
C VAL A 35 11.19 38.58 -30.92
N SER A 36 12.40 38.93 -31.36
CA SER A 36 13.68 38.70 -30.68
C SER A 36 13.81 39.59 -29.45
N VAL A 37 14.21 39.05 -28.31
CA VAL A 37 14.98 39.81 -27.29
C VAL A 37 15.97 38.87 -26.59
N GLU A 38 17.24 39.10 -26.91
CA GLU A 38 18.42 38.66 -26.18
C GLU A 38 18.62 39.49 -24.89
N VAL A 39 18.78 38.84 -23.72
CA VAL A 39 19.48 39.44 -22.56
C VAL A 39 20.25 38.34 -21.82
N GLN A 40 21.58 38.45 -21.91
CA GLN A 40 22.52 37.84 -20.97
C GLN A 40 22.34 38.48 -19.58
N THR A 41 22.29 37.71 -18.50
CA THR A 41 23.01 38.05 -17.26
C THR A 41 23.28 36.78 -16.46
N GLN A 42 24.55 36.65 -16.12
CA GLN A 42 25.22 35.61 -15.37
C GLN A 42 25.11 35.94 -13.88
N GLU A 43 24.55 35.07 -13.06
CA GLU A 43 24.81 35.08 -11.60
C GLU A 43 25.07 33.66 -11.11
N VAL A 44 26.32 33.46 -10.71
CA VAL A 44 26.83 32.30 -9.97
C VAL A 44 26.22 32.34 -8.57
N THR A 45 25.45 31.34 -8.20
CA THR A 45 25.20 31.00 -6.80
C THR A 45 25.63 29.56 -6.60
N GLU A 46 26.78 29.41 -5.95
CA GLU A 46 27.25 28.15 -5.39
C GLU A 46 26.35 27.80 -4.20
N ALA A 47 25.48 26.82 -4.36
CA ALA A 47 24.92 26.06 -3.25
C ALA A 47 25.66 24.71 -3.22
N PRO A 48 26.11 24.21 -2.06
CA PRO A 48 26.66 22.87 -1.98
C PRO A 48 25.51 21.90 -2.26
N THR A 49 25.51 21.32 -3.45
CA THR A 49 24.78 20.08 -3.70
C THR A 49 25.38 19.05 -2.76
N GLU A 50 24.68 18.76 -1.66
CA GLU A 50 24.83 17.47 -0.99
C GLU A 50 24.35 16.42 -1.99
N THR A 51 25.24 16.07 -2.91
CA THR A 51 25.12 14.89 -3.74
C THR A 51 25.32 13.72 -2.79
N VAL A 52 24.25 13.32 -2.12
CA VAL A 52 24.13 11.96 -1.64
C VAL A 52 24.13 11.11 -2.90
N ALA A 53 25.30 10.59 -3.24
CA ALA A 53 25.44 9.56 -4.21
C ALA A 53 24.79 8.31 -3.60
N GLU A 54 23.49 8.13 -3.85
CA GLU A 54 22.81 6.85 -3.72
C GLU A 54 23.43 5.92 -4.78
N THR A 55 24.59 5.36 -4.49
CA THR A 55 25.05 4.15 -5.16
C THR A 55 24.29 2.97 -4.54
N GLY A 56 23.00 2.92 -4.81
CA GLY A 56 22.16 1.76 -4.51
C GLY A 56 22.07 0.92 -5.77
N THR A 57 22.49 -0.34 -5.70
CA THR A 57 21.88 -1.37 -6.55
C THR A 57 20.37 -1.22 -6.35
N GLU A 58 19.60 -0.90 -7.39
CA GLU A 58 18.13 -0.92 -7.28
C GLU A 58 17.77 -2.32 -6.77
N ALA A 59 17.32 -2.39 -5.52
CA ALA A 59 16.84 -3.64 -4.96
C ALA A 59 15.66 -4.05 -5.84
N GLU A 60 15.73 -5.24 -6.42
CA GLU A 60 14.65 -5.78 -7.26
C GLU A 60 13.39 -5.88 -6.39
N GLY A 61 12.45 -4.95 -6.60
CA GLY A 61 11.17 -4.91 -5.89
C GLY A 61 10.62 -3.50 -5.66
N GLY A 62 9.44 -3.46 -5.07
CA GLY A 62 8.67 -2.25 -4.82
C GLY A 62 9.25 -1.36 -3.71
N PRO A 63 8.69 -0.16 -3.53
CA PRO A 63 9.25 0.87 -2.66
C PRO A 63 9.39 0.42 -1.20
N LEU A 64 8.52 -0.48 -0.72
CA LEU A 64 8.58 -0.96 0.67
C LEU A 64 9.81 -1.81 0.98
N LEU A 65 10.52 -2.34 -0.02
CA LEU A 65 11.80 -3.05 0.22
C LEU A 65 12.99 -2.11 0.35
N GLN A 66 12.82 -0.83 0.04
CA GLN A 66 13.88 0.17 0.03
C GLN A 66 13.88 1.04 1.30
N VAL A 67 12.84 0.93 2.12
CA VAL A 67 12.71 1.69 3.37
C VAL A 67 13.74 1.22 4.41
N ALA A 68 14.20 2.15 5.24
CA ALA A 68 15.12 1.81 6.32
C ALA A 68 14.39 0.97 7.38
N VAL A 69 14.91 -0.22 7.64
CA VAL A 69 14.39 -1.13 8.68
C VAL A 69 15.12 -0.90 10.00
N MET A 70 14.40 -1.06 11.11
CA MET A 70 14.96 -1.01 12.46
C MET A 70 14.84 -2.38 13.15
N GLU A 71 15.63 -2.58 14.20
CA GLU A 71 15.48 -3.74 15.07
C GLU A 71 14.13 -3.69 15.79
N ILE A 72 13.42 -4.81 15.79
CA ILE A 72 12.08 -4.92 16.35
C ILE A 72 12.22 -5.24 17.85
N PRO A 73 11.68 -4.39 18.75
CA PRO A 73 11.67 -4.66 20.17
C PRO A 73 10.72 -5.83 20.50
N ASP A 74 10.65 -6.20 21.77
CA ASP A 74 9.59 -7.10 22.22
C ASP A 74 8.21 -6.45 21.98
N LEU A 75 7.40 -7.09 21.14
CA LEU A 75 6.07 -6.63 20.78
C LEU A 75 5.02 -7.13 21.77
N SER A 76 5.35 -8.03 22.68
CA SER A 76 4.36 -8.61 23.58
C SER A 76 3.67 -7.54 24.44
N GLY A 77 2.33 -7.57 24.44
CA GLY A 77 1.49 -6.59 25.13
C GLY A 77 1.34 -5.25 24.40
N THR A 78 1.78 -5.14 23.15
CA THR A 78 1.61 -3.93 22.34
C THR A 78 0.37 -4.00 21.45
N GLU A 79 -0.23 -2.84 21.22
CA GLU A 79 -1.33 -2.64 20.28
C GLU A 79 -0.88 -1.67 19.19
N TRP A 80 -1.30 -1.92 17.95
CA TRP A 80 -0.90 -1.14 16.78
C TRP A 80 -2.13 -0.89 15.92
N ASN A 81 -2.48 0.38 15.75
CA ASN A 81 -3.67 0.84 15.06
C ASN A 81 -3.36 1.13 13.59
N PHE A 82 -4.27 0.73 12.69
CA PHE A 82 -4.12 1.01 11.27
C PHE A 82 -4.03 2.51 11.00
N ALA A 83 -3.05 2.89 10.19
CA ALA A 83 -2.70 4.27 9.89
C ALA A 83 -2.68 4.59 8.39
N GLY A 84 -2.95 3.61 7.53
CA GLY A 84 -2.85 3.74 6.08
C GLY A 84 -2.03 2.60 5.49
N GLY A 85 -1.43 2.81 4.33
CA GLY A 85 -0.65 1.79 3.65
C GLY A 85 -0.25 2.20 2.26
N MET A 86 0.25 1.22 1.52
CA MET A 86 0.61 1.33 0.12
C MET A 86 -0.15 0.27 -0.67
N ILE A 87 -0.70 0.67 -1.81
CA ILE A 87 -1.37 -0.22 -2.77
C ILE A 87 -0.72 0.01 -4.14
N ASP A 88 -0.28 -1.06 -4.79
CA ASP A 88 0.35 -1.02 -6.12
C ASP A 88 1.56 -0.05 -6.17
N GLY A 89 2.27 0.14 -5.06
CA GLY A 89 3.42 1.05 -4.93
C GLY A 89 3.06 2.52 -4.71
N VAL A 90 1.78 2.83 -4.50
CA VAL A 90 1.29 4.20 -4.25
C VAL A 90 0.75 4.29 -2.83
N GLU A 91 1.14 5.33 -2.11
CA GLU A 91 0.61 5.65 -0.79
C GLU A 91 -0.92 5.81 -0.85
N MET A 92 -1.63 5.21 0.10
CA MET A 92 -3.09 5.30 0.18
C MET A 92 -3.51 6.75 0.42
N GLU A 93 -4.47 7.20 -0.37
CA GLU A 93 -5.17 8.46 -0.10
C GLU A 93 -6.28 8.24 0.95
N GLU A 94 -6.88 9.33 1.43
CA GLU A 94 -7.96 9.25 2.44
C GLU A 94 -9.16 8.39 1.95
N GLU A 95 -9.45 8.41 0.65
CA GLU A 95 -10.50 7.56 0.05
C GLU A 95 -10.15 6.06 0.16
N ASP A 96 -8.92 5.69 -0.17
CA ASP A 96 -8.43 4.31 -0.12
C ASP A 96 -8.36 3.79 1.33
N LEU A 97 -7.93 4.65 2.25
CA LEU A 97 -7.89 4.36 3.67
C LEU A 97 -9.31 4.07 4.19
N ASN A 98 -10.28 4.92 3.87
CA ASN A 98 -11.67 4.72 4.28
C ASN A 98 -12.26 3.45 3.68
N ALA A 99 -12.03 3.18 2.39
CA ALA A 99 -12.47 1.95 1.73
C ALA A 99 -11.84 0.69 2.36
N THR A 100 -10.57 0.78 2.74
CA THR A 100 -9.86 -0.30 3.47
C THR A 100 -10.52 -0.54 4.82
N LEU A 101 -10.79 0.52 5.60
CA LEU A 101 -11.48 0.40 6.88
C LEU A 101 -12.88 -0.19 6.73
N GLU A 102 -13.66 0.24 5.72
CA GLU A 102 -14.99 -0.33 5.43
C GLU A 102 -14.91 -1.83 5.15
N THR A 103 -13.88 -2.28 4.42
CA THR A 103 -13.63 -3.71 4.16
C THR A 103 -13.42 -4.49 5.46
N TYR A 104 -12.78 -3.88 6.46
CA TYR A 104 -12.56 -4.47 7.78
C TYR A 104 -13.67 -4.15 8.81
N GLY A 105 -14.81 -3.61 8.39
CA GLY A 105 -15.94 -3.32 9.27
C GLY A 105 -15.76 -2.06 10.13
N GLY A 106 -14.88 -1.15 9.72
CA GLY A 106 -14.64 0.16 10.33
C GLY A 106 -13.53 0.20 11.37
N THR A 107 -12.83 -0.91 11.62
CA THR A 107 -11.70 -0.98 12.56
C THR A 107 -10.68 -1.98 12.07
N LEU A 108 -9.40 -1.66 12.25
CA LEU A 108 -8.29 -2.58 11.99
C LEU A 108 -7.15 -2.27 12.96
N GLN A 109 -6.78 -3.26 13.77
CA GLN A 109 -5.70 -3.16 14.78
C GLN A 109 -4.97 -4.50 14.87
N LEU A 110 -3.67 -4.47 15.16
CA LEU A 110 -2.89 -5.62 15.57
C LEU A 110 -2.65 -5.57 17.08
N VAL A 111 -2.92 -6.68 17.77
CA VAL A 111 -2.66 -6.86 19.20
C VAL A 111 -1.68 -8.01 19.34
N PHE A 112 -0.48 -7.72 19.81
CA PHE A 112 0.56 -8.71 20.08
C PHE A 112 0.43 -9.19 21.52
N GLY A 113 0.16 -10.48 21.68
CA GLY A 113 0.02 -11.15 22.96
C GLY A 113 1.32 -11.74 23.49
N GLU A 114 1.21 -12.49 24.58
CA GLU A 114 2.29 -13.31 25.11
C GLU A 114 2.50 -14.57 24.23
N ASP A 115 3.63 -15.25 24.41
CA ASP A 115 3.95 -16.54 23.79
C ASP A 115 3.86 -16.57 22.25
N GLY A 116 4.11 -15.44 21.58
CA GLY A 116 4.09 -15.35 20.12
C GLY A 116 2.68 -15.30 19.53
N ALA A 117 1.65 -14.96 20.31
CA ALA A 117 0.28 -14.78 19.80
C ALA A 117 0.09 -13.40 19.16
N VAL A 118 -0.61 -13.31 18.03
CA VAL A 118 -1.05 -12.04 17.45
C VAL A 118 -2.52 -12.12 17.09
N THR A 119 -3.26 -11.03 17.30
CA THR A 119 -4.66 -10.91 16.91
C THR A 119 -4.85 -9.70 16.03
N MET A 120 -5.44 -9.88 14.85
CA MET A 120 -5.95 -8.77 14.05
C MET A 120 -7.40 -8.51 14.46
N VAL A 121 -7.65 -7.38 15.11
CA VAL A 121 -8.97 -6.95 15.57
C VAL A 121 -9.64 -6.14 14.45
N GLN A 122 -10.81 -6.59 14.03
CA GLN A 122 -11.59 -5.97 12.96
C GLN A 122 -13.01 -5.69 13.44
N GLY A 123 -13.72 -4.77 12.78
CA GLY A 123 -15.12 -4.49 13.12
C GLY A 123 -16.05 -5.70 12.92
N GLY A 124 -15.67 -6.65 12.04
CA GLY A 124 -16.40 -7.88 11.79
C GLY A 124 -16.05 -9.07 12.69
N GLY A 125 -15.03 -8.95 13.54
CA GLY A 125 -14.49 -10.05 14.35
C GLY A 125 -12.97 -10.02 14.44
N ASN A 126 -12.39 -11.06 15.04
CA ASN A 126 -10.94 -11.17 15.20
C ASN A 126 -10.38 -12.29 14.34
N ALA A 127 -9.22 -12.07 13.75
CA ALA A 127 -8.37 -13.13 13.21
C ALA A 127 -7.24 -13.39 14.19
N GLU A 128 -7.20 -14.60 14.74
CA GLU A 128 -6.15 -15.04 15.66
C GLU A 128 -4.98 -15.64 14.87
N GLY A 129 -3.79 -15.57 15.43
CA GLY A 129 -2.59 -15.99 14.75
C GLY A 129 -1.37 -16.10 15.65
N THR A 130 -0.24 -16.38 15.01
CA THR A 130 1.07 -16.39 15.65
C THR A 130 2.03 -15.43 14.95
N TYR A 131 3.02 -14.93 15.69
CA TYR A 131 4.12 -14.15 15.17
C TYR A 131 5.48 -14.73 15.59
N GLU A 132 6.44 -14.66 14.69
CA GLU A 132 7.81 -15.14 14.90
C GLU A 132 8.80 -14.08 14.41
N TYR A 133 9.87 -13.83 15.16
CA TYR A 133 10.95 -12.94 14.76
C TYR A 133 11.88 -13.63 13.75
N SER A 134 12.48 -12.84 12.86
CA SER A 134 13.65 -13.26 12.08
C SER A 134 14.86 -13.47 12.99
N ASP A 135 15.87 -14.20 12.49
CA ASP A 135 17.11 -14.48 13.24
C ASP A 135 17.87 -13.21 13.66
N ASP A 136 17.67 -12.10 12.95
CA ASP A 136 18.30 -10.80 13.18
C ASP A 136 17.37 -9.76 13.81
N ASN A 137 16.15 -10.16 14.20
CA ASN A 137 15.11 -9.30 14.76
C ASN A 137 14.72 -8.08 13.91
N THR A 138 14.98 -8.08 12.60
CA THR A 138 14.58 -6.96 11.70
C THR A 138 13.24 -7.17 11.03
N ALA A 139 12.71 -8.40 11.07
CA ALA A 139 11.42 -8.75 10.53
C ALA A 139 10.64 -9.65 11.50
N ILE A 140 9.32 -9.62 11.38
CA ILE A 140 8.41 -10.60 11.96
C ILE A 140 7.63 -11.28 10.85
N LYS A 141 7.32 -12.56 11.03
CA LYS A 141 6.35 -13.28 10.23
C LYS A 141 5.09 -13.45 11.06
N MET A 142 3.98 -12.89 10.62
CA MET A 142 2.67 -13.08 11.24
C MET A 142 1.86 -14.04 10.39
N THR A 143 1.20 -15.03 10.99
CA THR A 143 0.26 -15.94 10.31
C THR A 143 -1.08 -15.84 11.00
N LEU A 144 -2.08 -15.31 10.31
CA LEU A 144 -3.41 -14.99 10.84
C LEU A 144 -4.47 -15.87 10.16
N ASP A 145 -5.40 -16.41 10.94
CA ASP A 145 -6.51 -17.21 10.43
C ASP A 145 -7.79 -16.39 10.28
N PHE A 146 -8.20 -16.18 9.02
CA PHE A 146 -9.45 -15.52 8.65
C PHE A 146 -10.56 -16.55 8.41
N GLY A 147 -10.99 -17.22 9.48
CA GLY A 147 -12.13 -18.14 9.43
C GLY A 147 -11.86 -19.42 8.61
N GLY A 148 -10.68 -19.99 8.74
CA GLY A 148 -10.18 -21.17 8.03
C GLY A 148 -9.28 -20.86 6.84
N THR A 149 -8.91 -19.59 6.64
CA THR A 149 -7.98 -19.16 5.60
C THR A 149 -6.80 -18.47 6.27
N GLU A 150 -5.65 -19.15 6.27
CA GLU A 150 -4.42 -18.59 6.80
C GLU A 150 -3.80 -17.62 5.80
N VAL A 151 -3.44 -16.42 6.27
CA VAL A 151 -2.70 -15.41 5.52
C VAL A 151 -1.44 -15.09 6.29
N THR A 152 -0.31 -15.07 5.58
CA THR A 152 0.99 -14.70 6.15
C THR A 152 1.35 -13.28 5.76
N TYR A 153 1.84 -12.51 6.73
CA TYR A 153 2.40 -11.19 6.54
C TYR A 153 3.87 -11.17 6.97
N ALA A 154 4.71 -10.52 6.19
CA ALA A 154 6.02 -10.07 6.62
C ALA A 154 5.88 -8.67 7.22
N GLY A 155 6.21 -8.53 8.49
CA GLY A 155 6.21 -7.27 9.21
C GLY A 155 7.63 -6.76 9.43
N PHE A 156 7.84 -5.45 9.32
CA PHE A 156 9.08 -4.80 9.76
C PHE A 156 8.75 -3.42 10.32
N LEU A 157 9.65 -2.90 11.17
CA LEU A 157 9.52 -1.54 11.69
C LEU A 157 10.34 -0.57 10.86
N SER A 158 9.80 0.63 10.67
CA SER A 158 10.50 1.76 10.07
C SER A 158 10.12 3.06 10.78
N GLU A 159 11.02 4.03 10.78
CA GLU A 159 10.73 5.39 11.27
C GLU A 159 10.22 6.25 10.11
N VAL A 160 8.94 6.60 10.15
CA VAL A 160 8.32 7.52 9.19
C VAL A 160 8.13 8.86 9.88
N GLY A 161 9.03 9.80 9.62
CA GLY A 161 9.12 11.04 10.39
C GLY A 161 9.55 10.75 11.83
N ASP A 162 8.72 11.12 12.79
CA ASP A 162 8.95 10.86 14.23
C ASP A 162 8.11 9.68 14.76
N THR A 163 7.45 8.91 13.88
CA THR A 163 6.55 7.81 14.26
C THR A 163 7.15 6.48 13.87
N VAL A 164 7.22 5.55 14.82
CA VAL A 164 7.54 4.15 14.54
C VAL A 164 6.32 3.50 13.91
N THR A 165 6.50 2.98 12.71
CA THR A 165 5.44 2.36 11.92
C THR A 165 5.78 0.90 11.69
N LEU A 166 4.84 0.02 12.04
CA LEU A 166 4.86 -1.38 11.63
C LEU A 166 4.25 -1.50 10.23
N ILE A 167 5.06 -1.95 9.29
CA ILE A 167 4.64 -2.18 7.91
C ILE A 167 4.44 -3.67 7.73
N ALA A 168 3.22 -4.10 7.43
CA ALA A 168 2.85 -5.49 7.20
C ALA A 168 2.54 -5.74 5.72
N MET A 169 3.41 -6.49 5.04
CA MET A 169 3.27 -6.86 3.64
C MET A 169 2.72 -8.29 3.52
N SER A 170 1.71 -8.49 2.67
CA SER A 170 1.15 -9.82 2.40
C SER A 170 1.96 -10.62 1.37
N ASP A 171 2.88 -9.97 0.66
CA ASP A 171 3.81 -10.60 -0.25
C ASP A 171 5.23 -10.03 -0.10
N MET A 172 6.18 -10.54 -0.89
CA MET A 172 7.58 -10.11 -0.85
C MET A 172 7.94 -9.17 -2.01
N ASN A 173 6.96 -8.72 -2.80
CA ASN A 173 7.22 -7.84 -3.94
C ASN A 173 7.35 -6.37 -3.51
N GLY A 174 6.81 -5.99 -2.35
CA GLY A 174 7.03 -4.67 -1.75
C GLY A 174 6.23 -3.52 -2.36
N TYR A 175 5.16 -3.84 -3.09
CA TYR A 175 4.23 -2.83 -3.64
C TYR A 175 3.00 -2.63 -2.75
N ASP A 176 2.62 -3.66 -1.99
CA ASP A 176 1.45 -3.63 -1.12
C ASP A 176 1.85 -3.82 0.34
N GLY A 177 1.35 -2.96 1.21
CA GLY A 177 1.61 -3.05 2.64
C GLY A 177 0.64 -2.22 3.46
N LEU A 178 0.31 -2.70 4.66
CA LEU A 178 -0.53 -1.98 5.62
C LEU A 178 0.36 -1.38 6.70
N TYR A 179 0.08 -0.14 7.08
CA TYR A 179 0.83 0.60 8.09
C TYR A 179 0.06 0.63 9.39
N PHE A 180 0.76 0.36 10.48
CA PHE A 180 0.22 0.44 11.82
C PHE A 180 1.13 1.27 12.72
N VAL A 181 0.53 2.05 13.61
CA VAL A 181 1.24 2.86 14.59
C VAL A 181 0.74 2.52 15.99
N GLN A 182 1.61 2.59 16.98
CA GLN A 182 1.28 2.28 18.37
C GLN A 182 0.38 3.34 19.00
#